data_AF-A0A132GRG1-F1
#
_entry.id   AF-A0A132GRG1-F1
#
_cell.length_a   1.000
_cell.length_b   1.000
_cell.length_c   1.000
_cell.angle_alpha   90.00
_cell.angle_beta   90.00
_cell.angle_gamma   90.00
#
_symmetry.space_group_name_H-M   'P 1'
#
loop_
_entity.id
_entity.type
_entity.pdbx_description
1 polymer ?
#
loop_
_entity_poly.entity_id
_entity_poly.type
_entity_poly.pdbx_seq_one_letter_code
_entity_poly.pdbx_strand_id
1 'polypeptide(L)'
;MCYLNRRQVVGKEEAKRLDKMITMLDKQIDSIEEKIREIIQNDEPLMETYLYLDSIKGIGFVNAVNAIVITQNFTAFKTARDYASYIGVAPHTKTSGTTVRWKPKPRKHCDLTAKADISQAAKIAVVHDVELKRFYERKCNGKDDADTVRKAMNAVKFKLVLRMFAVVKQKHTYRQFTTI
;
A
#
# COMPACT_ATOMS: atom_id res chain seq x y z
N MET A 1 -16.18 -5.62 -7.50
CA MET A 1 -16.09 -5.29 -8.95
C MET A 1 -17.17 -5.95 -9.81
N CYS A 2 -17.57 -7.21 -9.59
CA CYS A 2 -18.60 -7.86 -10.43
C CYS A 2 -19.96 -7.13 -10.42
N TYR A 3 -20.51 -6.82 -9.24
CA TYR A 3 -21.83 -6.18 -9.15
C TYR A 3 -21.87 -4.72 -9.61
N LEU A 4 -20.84 -3.92 -9.32
CA LEU A 4 -20.74 -2.52 -9.78
C LEU A 4 -20.63 -2.40 -11.30
N ASN A 5 -19.83 -3.27 -11.93
CA ASN A 5 -19.71 -3.30 -13.39
C ASN A 5 -20.98 -3.85 -14.04
N ARG A 6 -21.58 -4.90 -13.45
CA ARG A 6 -22.83 -5.49 -13.94
C ARG A 6 -24.01 -4.52 -13.83
N ARG A 7 -24.06 -3.69 -12.79
CA ARG A 7 -25.07 -2.64 -12.61
C ARG A 7 -25.17 -1.69 -13.81
N GLN A 8 -24.06 -1.40 -14.48
CA GLN A 8 -24.02 -0.46 -15.60
C GLN A 8 -24.67 -0.99 -16.89
N VAL A 9 -24.88 -2.31 -16.99
CA VAL A 9 -25.30 -2.98 -18.24
C VAL A 9 -26.66 -3.69 -18.13
N VAL A 10 -27.32 -3.64 -16.97
CA VAL A 10 -28.58 -4.36 -16.70
C VAL A 10 -29.80 -3.45 -16.66
N GLY A 11 -30.99 -4.04 -16.81
CA GLY A 11 -32.27 -3.32 -16.74
C GLY A 11 -32.57 -2.71 -15.36
N LYS A 12 -33.47 -1.72 -15.31
CA LYS A 12 -33.78 -0.92 -14.10
C LYS A 12 -34.15 -1.76 -12.87
N GLU A 13 -34.88 -2.85 -13.03
CA GLU A 13 -35.26 -3.72 -11.91
C GLU A 13 -34.09 -4.53 -11.36
N GLU A 14 -33.25 -5.06 -12.25
CA GLU A 14 -32.05 -5.81 -11.84
C GLU A 14 -31.02 -4.88 -11.19
N ALA A 15 -30.85 -3.66 -11.71
CA ALA A 15 -30.02 -2.63 -11.09
C ALA A 15 -30.46 -2.35 -9.64
N LYS A 16 -31.77 -2.18 -9.38
CA LYS A 16 -32.29 -2.01 -8.01
C LYS A 16 -31.98 -3.19 -7.10
N ARG A 17 -32.00 -4.43 -7.60
CA ARG A 17 -31.60 -5.61 -6.80
C ARG A 17 -30.11 -5.58 -6.48
N LEU A 18 -29.27 -5.22 -7.45
CA LEU A 18 -27.83 -5.07 -7.26
C LEU A 18 -27.49 -3.96 -6.25
N ASP A 19 -28.19 -2.82 -6.29
CA ASP A 19 -27.97 -1.72 -5.34
C ASP A 19 -28.29 -2.14 -3.89
N LYS A 20 -29.34 -2.95 -3.70
CA LYS A 20 -29.64 -3.54 -2.39
C LYS A 20 -28.53 -4.47 -1.90
N MET A 21 -27.97 -5.30 -2.79
CA MET A 21 -26.86 -6.19 -2.46
C MET A 21 -25.59 -5.39 -2.13
N ILE A 22 -25.26 -4.36 -2.91
CA ILE A 22 -24.12 -3.47 -2.65
C ILE A 22 -24.27 -2.81 -1.27
N THR A 23 -25.42 -2.20 -0.99
CA THR A 23 -25.68 -1.55 0.30
C THR A 23 -25.57 -2.53 1.48
N MET A 24 -26.02 -3.77 1.30
CA MET A 24 -25.89 -4.81 2.33
C MET A 24 -24.42 -5.16 2.58
N LEU A 25 -23.63 -5.33 1.52
CA LEU A 25 -22.20 -5.65 1.63
C LEU A 25 -21.41 -4.49 2.25
N ASP A 26 -21.72 -3.25 1.88
CA ASP A 26 -21.08 -2.07 2.45
C ASP A 26 -21.30 -2.00 3.96
N LYS A 27 -22.54 -2.23 4.43
CA LYS A 27 -22.84 -2.32 5.88
C LYS A 27 -22.07 -3.43 6.60
N GLN A 28 -21.84 -4.56 5.92
CA GLN A 28 -21.05 -5.65 6.49
C GLN A 28 -19.57 -5.27 6.59
N ILE A 29 -19.03 -4.58 5.57
CA ILE A 29 -17.67 -4.05 5.58
C ILE A 29 -17.51 -3.06 6.75
N ASP A 30 -18.40 -2.08 6.87
CA ASP A 30 -18.36 -1.10 7.96
C ASP A 30 -18.39 -1.77 9.35
N SER A 31 -19.27 -2.77 9.53
CA SER A 31 -19.35 -3.51 10.79
C SER A 31 -18.08 -4.30 11.11
N ILE A 32 -17.37 -4.80 10.09
CA ILE A 32 -16.10 -5.50 10.28
C ILE A 32 -14.98 -4.50 10.59
N GLU A 33 -14.94 -3.37 9.88
CA GLU A 33 -13.95 -2.32 10.13
C GLU A 33 -14.07 -1.75 11.55
N GLU A 34 -15.29 -1.59 12.08
CA GLU A 34 -15.48 -1.13 13.46
C GLU A 34 -14.92 -2.13 14.47
N LYS A 35 -15.16 -3.43 14.29
CA LYS A 35 -14.57 -4.47 15.14
C LYS A 35 -13.04 -4.46 15.09
N ILE A 36 -12.47 -4.21 13.91
CA ILE A 36 -11.00 -4.07 13.76
C ILE A 36 -10.51 -2.86 14.55
N ARG A 37 -11.21 -1.72 14.50
CA ARG A 37 -10.87 -0.52 15.28
C ARG A 37 -10.94 -0.79 16.77
N GLU A 38 -11.98 -1.46 17.25
CA GLU A 38 -12.12 -1.86 18.65
C GLU A 38 -10.93 -2.72 19.10
N ILE A 39 -10.53 -3.72 18.31
CA ILE A 39 -9.38 -4.57 18.63
C ILE A 39 -8.09 -3.74 18.73
N ILE A 40 -7.85 -2.83 17.79
CA ILE A 40 -6.65 -1.98 17.79
C ILE A 40 -6.67 -1.01 18.98
N GLN A 41 -7.82 -0.43 19.32
CA GLN A 41 -7.94 0.51 20.44
C GLN A 41 -7.74 -0.17 21.80
N ASN A 42 -8.12 -1.43 21.93
CA ASN A 42 -7.97 -2.20 23.17
C ASN A 42 -6.56 -2.77 23.38
N ASP A 43 -5.67 -2.70 22.37
CA ASP A 43 -4.29 -3.16 22.43
C ASP A 43 -3.33 -1.97 22.22
N GLU A 44 -2.72 -1.52 23.31
CA GLU A 44 -1.85 -0.32 23.32
C GLU A 44 -0.67 -0.41 22.32
N PRO A 45 0.12 -1.50 22.26
CA PRO A 45 1.13 -1.70 21.22
C PRO A 45 0.63 -1.60 19.77
N LEU A 46 -0.57 -2.12 19.50
CA LEU A 46 -1.19 -2.01 18.17
C LEU A 46 -1.64 -0.59 17.89
N MET A 47 -2.25 0.08 18.86
CA MET A 47 -2.70 1.47 18.74
C MET A 47 -1.54 2.42 18.46
N GLU A 48 -0.43 2.30 19.19
CA GLU A 48 0.77 3.11 18.94
C GLU A 48 1.27 2.93 17.51
N THR A 49 1.43 1.67 17.08
CA THR A 49 1.92 1.36 15.73
C THR A 49 0.98 1.89 14.67
N TYR A 50 -0.32 1.74 14.87
CA TYR A 50 -1.34 2.29 13.99
C TYR A 50 -1.21 3.81 13.84
N LEU A 51 -1.08 4.55 14.95
CA LEU A 51 -0.92 6.01 14.94
C LEU A 51 0.35 6.46 14.20
N TYR A 52 1.45 5.72 14.33
CA TYR A 52 2.67 5.99 13.56
C TYR A 52 2.45 5.81 12.06
N LEU A 53 1.74 4.76 11.65
CA LEU A 53 1.46 4.50 10.23
C LEU A 53 0.47 5.50 9.64
N ASP A 54 -0.61 5.84 10.35
CA ASP A 54 -1.65 6.76 9.90
C ASP A 54 -1.13 8.18 9.68
N SER A 55 -0.07 8.56 10.39
CA SER A 55 0.58 9.86 10.20
C SER A 55 1.28 10.02 8.84
N ILE A 56 1.53 8.93 8.10
CA ILE A 56 2.19 8.95 6.79
C ILE A 56 1.17 9.29 5.69
N LYS A 57 1.43 10.35 4.92
CA LYS A 57 0.56 10.74 3.80
C LYS A 57 0.44 9.62 2.76
N GLY A 58 -0.81 9.25 2.46
CA GLY A 58 -1.17 8.19 1.52
C GLY A 58 -1.39 6.83 2.16
N ILE A 59 -0.91 6.60 3.39
CA ILE A 59 -1.35 5.47 4.20
C ILE A 59 -2.70 5.84 4.81
N GLY A 60 -3.61 4.87 4.84
CA GLY A 60 -4.93 5.02 5.45
C GLY A 60 -5.28 3.73 6.18
N PHE A 61 -6.46 3.67 6.79
CA PHE A 61 -6.88 2.59 7.70
C PHE A 61 -6.54 1.19 7.18
N VAL A 62 -7.08 0.80 6.02
CA VAL A 62 -6.86 -0.54 5.43
C VAL A 62 -5.37 -0.83 5.18
N ASN A 63 -4.61 0.16 4.69
CA ASN A 63 -3.18 0.01 4.45
C ASN A 63 -2.40 -0.21 5.76
N ALA A 64 -2.73 0.56 6.80
CA ALA A 64 -2.09 0.47 8.10
C ALA A 64 -2.38 -0.88 8.78
N VAL A 65 -3.65 -1.29 8.80
CA VAL A 65 -4.09 -2.57 9.36
C VAL A 65 -3.43 -3.74 8.62
N ASN A 66 -3.47 -3.75 7.28
CA ASN A 66 -2.85 -4.82 6.49
C ASN A 66 -1.34 -4.92 6.76
N ALA A 67 -0.65 -3.79 6.91
CA ALA A 67 0.77 -3.78 7.26
C ALA A 67 1.03 -4.35 8.65
N ILE A 68 0.24 -3.94 9.66
CA ILE A 68 0.36 -4.47 11.03
C ILE A 68 0.13 -5.99 11.04
N VAL A 69 -0.92 -6.47 10.39
CA VAL A 69 -1.25 -7.91 10.36
C VAL A 69 -0.17 -8.72 9.66
N ILE A 70 0.24 -8.33 8.43
CA ILE A 70 1.23 -9.07 7.66
C ILE A 70 2.58 -9.09 8.37
N THR A 71 2.96 -7.98 9.00
CA THR A 71 4.25 -7.85 9.68
C THR A 71 4.23 -8.36 11.12
N GLN A 72 3.10 -8.86 11.62
CA GLN A 72 2.89 -9.19 13.04
C GLN A 72 3.38 -8.05 13.94
N ASN A 73 2.83 -6.86 13.72
CA ASN A 73 3.26 -5.63 14.38
C ASN A 73 4.77 -5.34 14.20
N PHE A 74 5.28 -5.46 12.97
CA PHE A 74 6.69 -5.24 12.59
C PHE A 74 7.71 -6.17 13.27
N THR A 75 7.27 -7.31 13.81
CA THR A 75 8.16 -8.32 14.41
C THR A 75 8.56 -9.43 13.43
N ALA A 76 7.73 -9.73 12.43
CA ALA A 76 7.96 -10.82 11.48
C ALA A 76 9.10 -10.56 10.47
N PHE A 77 9.43 -9.29 10.21
CA PHE A 77 10.44 -8.91 9.22
C PHE A 77 11.58 -8.10 9.85
N LYS A 78 12.83 -8.50 9.56
CA LYS A 78 14.02 -7.80 10.06
C LYS A 78 14.23 -6.46 9.37
N THR A 79 13.94 -6.39 8.07
CA THR A 79 14.15 -5.19 7.27
C THR A 79 12.94 -4.84 6.42
N ALA A 80 12.80 -3.54 6.13
CA ALA A 80 11.84 -3.02 5.15
C ALA A 80 11.96 -3.70 3.78
N ARG A 81 13.17 -4.14 3.40
CA ARG A 81 13.42 -4.82 2.13
C ARG A 81 12.83 -6.23 2.13
N ASP A 82 12.85 -6.93 3.26
CA ASP A 82 12.26 -8.27 3.39
C ASP A 82 10.74 -8.20 3.22
N TYR A 83 10.10 -7.23 3.89
CA TYR A 83 8.67 -6.96 3.68
C TYR A 83 8.37 -6.54 2.24
N ALA A 84 9.15 -5.60 1.67
CA ALA A 84 8.98 -5.19 0.28
C ALA A 84 9.17 -6.35 -0.73
N SER A 85 10.01 -7.32 -0.40
CA SER A 85 10.18 -8.56 -1.17
C SER A 85 8.93 -9.44 -1.07
N TYR A 86 8.39 -9.60 0.15
CA TYR A 86 7.18 -10.38 0.42
C TYR A 86 5.97 -9.87 -0.38
N ILE A 87 5.75 -8.55 -0.40
CA ILE A 87 4.68 -7.92 -1.19
C ILE A 87 5.05 -7.69 -2.67
N GLY A 88 6.23 -8.15 -3.12
CA GLY A 88 6.63 -8.06 -4.53
C GLY A 88 6.87 -6.64 -5.05
N VAL A 89 7.30 -5.71 -4.20
CA VAL A 89 7.75 -4.35 -4.55
C VAL A 89 9.26 -4.31 -4.80
N ALA A 90 10.06 -5.05 -4.04
CA ALA A 90 11.51 -5.06 -4.19
C ALA A 90 11.96 -5.89 -5.40
N PRO A 91 12.88 -5.37 -6.24
CA PRO A 91 13.46 -6.15 -7.33
C PRO A 91 14.52 -7.13 -6.83
N HIS A 92 14.58 -8.31 -7.43
CA HIS A 92 15.60 -9.33 -7.19
C HIS A 92 16.48 -9.52 -8.42
N THR A 93 17.78 -9.57 -8.20
CA THR A 93 18.77 -9.98 -9.20
C THR A 93 18.84 -11.49 -9.26
N LYS A 94 18.87 -12.05 -10.48
CA LYS A 94 19.21 -13.45 -10.72
C LYS A 94 20.54 -13.48 -11.46
N THR A 95 21.46 -14.31 -10.98
CA THR A 95 22.76 -14.56 -11.61
C THR A 95 22.96 -16.06 -11.76
N SER A 96 23.58 -16.48 -12.87
CA SER A 96 23.97 -17.87 -13.10
C SER A 96 25.44 -17.88 -13.48
N GLY A 97 26.27 -18.53 -12.67
CA GLY A 97 27.73 -18.39 -12.76
C GLY A 97 28.21 -16.96 -12.53
N THR A 98 29.35 -16.61 -13.11
CA THR A 98 29.99 -15.29 -12.98
C THR A 98 29.60 -14.31 -14.10
N THR A 99 29.15 -14.83 -15.25
CA THR A 99 28.96 -14.05 -16.49
C THR A 99 27.50 -13.71 -16.79
N VAL A 100 26.52 -14.55 -16.42
CA VAL A 100 25.12 -14.32 -16.78
C VAL A 100 24.40 -13.51 -15.69
N ARG A 101 24.12 -12.24 -16.01
CA ARG A 101 23.38 -11.32 -15.14
C ARG A 101 22.04 -10.94 -15.76
N TRP A 102 20.95 -11.35 -15.12
CA TRP A 102 19.60 -11.03 -15.57
C TRP A 102 19.17 -9.66 -15.06
N LYS A 103 18.31 -8.96 -15.82
CA LYS A 103 17.69 -7.71 -15.37
C LYS A 103 16.91 -7.97 -14.07
N PRO A 104 17.09 -7.14 -13.02
CA PRO A 104 16.36 -7.31 -11.77
C PRO A 104 14.84 -7.23 -11.98
N LYS A 105 14.09 -8.17 -11.41
CA LYS A 105 12.63 -8.19 -11.47
C LYS A 105 12.03 -8.54 -10.11
N PRO A 106 10.85 -8.00 -9.75
CA PRO A 106 10.10 -8.50 -8.61
C PRO A 106 9.70 -9.96 -8.82
N ARG A 107 9.53 -10.71 -7.72
CA ARG A 107 9.05 -12.11 -7.77
C ARG A 107 7.58 -12.14 -8.20
N LYS A 108 7.18 -13.26 -8.82
CA LYS A 108 5.77 -13.53 -9.17
C LYS A 108 4.98 -14.05 -7.97
N HIS A 109 5.61 -14.83 -7.11
CA HIS A 109 5.03 -15.34 -5.87
C HIS A 109 5.23 -14.29 -4.78
N CYS A 110 4.21 -13.47 -4.58
CA CYS A 110 4.17 -12.38 -3.61
C CYS A 110 2.72 -12.08 -3.24
N ASP A 111 2.52 -11.38 -2.13
CA ASP A 111 1.19 -10.89 -1.77
C ASP A 111 0.76 -9.76 -2.71
N LEU A 112 -0.02 -10.12 -3.72
CA LEU A 112 -0.52 -9.20 -4.73
C LEU A 112 -1.61 -8.27 -4.20
N THR A 113 -2.31 -8.67 -3.14
CA THR A 113 -3.36 -7.86 -2.50
C THR A 113 -2.70 -6.71 -1.73
N ALA A 114 -1.76 -7.00 -0.84
CA ALA A 114 -0.99 -5.98 -0.13
C ALA A 114 -0.23 -5.06 -1.10
N LYS A 115 0.25 -5.62 -2.23
CA LYS A 115 0.84 -4.82 -3.30
C LYS A 115 -0.15 -3.86 -3.93
N ALA A 116 -1.39 -4.30 -4.17
CA ALA A 116 -2.44 -3.45 -4.74
C ALA A 116 -2.81 -2.32 -3.78
N ASP A 117 -2.95 -2.60 -2.49
CA ASP A 117 -3.24 -1.62 -1.44
C ASP A 117 -2.17 -0.53 -1.39
N ILE A 118 -0.89 -0.93 -1.26
CA ILE A 118 0.24 0.00 -1.29
C ILE A 118 0.35 0.74 -2.64
N SER A 119 -0.13 0.15 -3.74
CA SER A 119 -0.17 0.84 -5.03
C SER A 119 -1.16 1.99 -5.04
N GLN A 120 -2.31 1.85 -4.37
CA GLN A 120 -3.28 2.94 -4.23
C GLN A 120 -2.75 4.00 -3.25
N ALA A 121 -2.16 3.56 -2.13
CA ALA A 121 -1.49 4.46 -1.19
C ALA A 121 -0.43 5.33 -1.87
N ALA A 122 0.42 4.73 -2.71
CA ALA A 122 1.47 5.42 -3.45
C ALA A 122 0.93 6.50 -4.41
N LYS A 123 -0.19 6.25 -5.08
CA LYS A 123 -0.81 7.26 -5.96
C LYS A 123 -1.26 8.48 -5.18
N ILE A 124 -1.95 8.27 -4.06
CA ILE A 124 -2.40 9.35 -3.18
C ILE A 124 -1.19 10.08 -2.57
N ALA A 125 -0.17 9.34 -2.16
CA ALA A 125 1.05 9.91 -1.60
C ALA A 125 1.76 10.83 -2.61
N VAL A 126 1.86 10.45 -3.89
CA VAL A 126 2.46 11.33 -4.94
C VAL A 126 1.68 12.63 -5.14
N VAL A 127 0.37 12.63 -4.89
CA VAL A 127 -0.45 13.84 -5.04
C VAL A 127 -0.28 14.78 -3.85
N HIS A 128 -0.27 14.25 -2.62
CA HIS A 128 -0.35 15.06 -1.39
C HIS A 128 0.98 15.24 -0.65
N ASP A 129 1.98 14.38 -0.88
CA ASP A 129 3.30 14.47 -0.24
C ASP A 129 4.31 15.11 -1.20
N VAL A 130 4.80 16.29 -0.82
CA VAL A 130 5.71 17.09 -1.67
C VAL A 130 7.03 16.35 -1.94
N GLU A 131 7.56 15.61 -0.96
CA GLU A 131 8.82 14.88 -1.14
C GLU A 131 8.65 13.69 -2.10
N LEU A 132 7.56 12.93 -1.94
CA LEU A 132 7.26 11.80 -2.83
C LEU A 132 6.90 12.26 -4.23
N LYS A 133 6.20 13.38 -4.37
CA LYS A 133 5.94 14.02 -5.66
C LYS A 133 7.23 14.36 -6.39
N ARG A 134 8.12 15.13 -5.72
CA ARG A 134 9.45 15.48 -6.28
C ARG A 134 10.27 14.24 -6.61
N PHE A 135 10.23 13.22 -5.76
CA PHE A 135 10.93 11.97 -6.00
C PHE A 135 10.39 11.23 -7.24
N TYR A 136 9.07 11.18 -7.38
CA TYR A 136 8.39 10.57 -8.52
C TYR A 136 8.73 11.29 -9.82
N GLU A 137 8.57 12.62 -9.86
CA GLU A 137 8.87 13.46 -11.03
C GLU A 137 10.33 13.30 -11.46
N ARG A 138 11.27 13.34 -10.50
CA ARG A 138 12.70 13.09 -10.77
C ARG A 138 12.94 11.68 -11.33
N LYS A 139 12.18 10.68 -10.90
CA LYS A 139 12.30 9.32 -11.44
C LYS A 139 11.67 9.16 -12.82
N CYS A 140 10.66 9.95 -13.15
CA CYS A 140 10.12 10.03 -14.50
C CYS A 140 11.08 10.74 -15.45
N ASN A 141 11.87 11.71 -14.96
CA ASN A 141 12.88 12.43 -15.74
C ASN A 141 12.29 13.03 -17.04
N GLY A 142 11.08 13.60 -16.93
CA GLY A 142 10.34 14.18 -18.06
C GLY A 142 9.81 13.16 -19.08
N LYS A 143 9.89 11.85 -18.78
CA LYS A 143 9.34 10.79 -19.63
C LYS A 143 8.02 10.28 -19.07
N ASP A 144 7.03 10.21 -19.94
CA ASP A 144 5.69 9.73 -19.62
C ASP A 144 5.40 8.34 -20.22
N ASP A 145 6.44 7.61 -20.65
CA ASP A 145 6.27 6.26 -21.13
C ASP A 145 5.82 5.31 -20.00
N ALA A 146 4.96 4.36 -20.36
CA ALA A 146 4.29 3.49 -19.39
C ALA A 146 5.28 2.67 -18.54
N ASP A 147 6.45 2.30 -19.07
CA ASP A 147 7.45 1.54 -18.32
C ASP A 147 8.18 2.41 -17.30
N THR A 148 8.55 3.65 -17.66
CA THR A 148 9.15 4.62 -16.75
C THR A 148 8.18 4.98 -15.62
N VAL A 149 6.93 5.30 -15.93
CA VAL A 149 5.89 5.61 -14.92
C VAL A 149 5.71 4.44 -13.95
N ARG A 150 5.63 3.20 -14.48
CA ARG A 150 5.51 2.00 -13.65
C ARG A 150 6.72 1.80 -12.73
N LYS A 151 7.94 2.04 -13.22
CA LYS A 151 9.17 1.95 -12.42
C LYS A 151 9.23 3.04 -11.35
N ALA A 152 8.89 4.28 -11.70
CA ALA A 152 8.84 5.41 -10.78
C ALA A 152 7.83 5.14 -9.66
N MET A 153 6.63 4.68 -10.00
CA MET A 153 5.60 4.33 -9.02
C MET A 153 6.05 3.15 -8.13
N ASN A 154 6.72 2.15 -8.67
CA ASN A 154 7.27 1.06 -7.85
C ASN A 154 8.35 1.54 -6.88
N ALA A 155 9.16 2.52 -7.28
CA ALA A 155 10.14 3.14 -6.38
C ALA A 155 9.47 3.96 -5.27
N VAL A 156 8.36 4.65 -5.56
CA VAL A 156 7.54 5.34 -4.54
C VAL A 156 6.98 4.36 -3.52
N LYS A 157 6.41 3.23 -3.97
CA LYS A 157 5.93 2.17 -3.06
C LYS A 157 7.03 1.69 -2.11
N PHE A 158 8.24 1.48 -2.64
CA PHE A 158 9.37 1.09 -1.80
C PHE A 158 9.75 2.17 -0.78
N LYS A 159 9.70 3.46 -1.17
CA LYS A 159 9.90 4.58 -0.24
C LYS A 159 8.84 4.63 0.85
N LEU A 160 7.57 4.37 0.53
CA LEU A 160 6.51 4.29 1.55
C LEU A 160 6.80 3.17 2.55
N VAL A 161 7.16 1.97 2.07
CA VAL A 161 7.55 0.85 2.95
C VAL A 161 8.73 1.24 3.86
N LEU A 162 9.75 1.93 3.32
CA LEU A 162 10.85 2.43 4.14
C LEU A 162 10.38 3.40 5.22
N ARG A 163 9.46 4.32 4.89
CA ARG A 163 8.90 5.26 5.87
C ARG A 163 8.11 4.54 6.96
N MET A 164 7.29 3.55 6.61
CA MET A 164 6.53 2.74 7.57
C MET A 164 7.46 2.06 8.59
N PHE A 165 8.51 1.38 8.12
CA PHE A 165 9.49 0.76 9.01
C PHE A 165 10.28 1.78 9.84
N ALA A 166 10.57 2.95 9.27
CA ALA A 166 11.30 4.01 9.99
C ALA A 166 10.50 4.57 11.16
N VAL A 167 9.24 4.96 10.94
CA VAL A 167 8.39 5.56 12.00
C VAL A 167 8.10 4.57 13.12
N VAL A 168 7.86 3.29 12.79
CA VAL A 168 7.62 2.26 13.79
C VAL A 168 8.89 1.97 14.59
N LYS A 169 10.05 1.87 13.93
CA LYS A 169 11.32 1.67 14.63
C LYS A 169 11.71 2.85 15.52
N GLN A 170 11.43 4.08 15.08
CA GLN A 170 11.75 5.30 15.81
C GLN A 170 10.69 5.68 16.85
N LYS A 171 9.54 5.00 16.86
CA LYS A 171 8.40 5.26 17.76
C LYS A 171 7.97 6.72 17.78
N HIS A 172 7.82 7.32 16.60
CA HIS A 172 7.30 8.67 16.46
C HIS A 172 6.45 8.83 15.21
N THR A 173 5.54 9.80 15.22
CA THR A 173 4.73 10.16 14.06
C THR A 173 5.60 10.75 12.94
N TYR A 174 5.16 10.59 11.69
CA TYR A 174 5.85 11.08 10.52
C TYR A 174 5.83 12.61 10.48
N ARG A 175 7.02 13.23 10.51
CA ARG A 175 7.16 14.68 10.34
C ARG A 175 7.19 15.00 8.85
N GLN A 176 6.21 15.79 8.41
CA GLN A 176 6.13 16.22 7.02
C GLN A 176 7.24 17.22 6.71
N PHE A 177 7.75 17.13 5.48
CA PHE A 177 8.71 18.09 4.96
C PHE A 177 7.96 19.34 4.49
N THR A 178 7.95 20.39 5.32
CA THR A 178 7.45 21.71 4.89
C THR A 178 8.49 22.33 3.98
N THR A 179 8.08 22.70 2.75
CA THR A 179 8.95 23.52 1.90
C THR A 179 8.91 24.94 2.48
N ILE A 180 10.05 25.44 2.96
CA ILE A 180 10.27 26.86 3.29
C ILE A 180 10.30 27.64 1.97
#